data_AF-A0A842QJI6-F1
#
_entry.id   AF-A0A842QJI6-F1
#
_cell.length_a   1.000
_cell.length_b   1.000
_cell.length_c   1.000
_cell.angle_alpha   90.00
_cell.angle_beta   90.00
_cell.angle_gamma   90.00
#
_symmetry.space_group_name_H-M   'P 1'
#
loop_
_entity.id
_entity.type
_entity.pdbx_description
1 polymer ?
#
loop_
_entity_poly.entity_id
_entity_poly.type
_entity_poly.pdbx_seq_one_letter_code
_entity_poly.pdbx_strand_id
1 'polypeptide(L)' 'MAKRCIICGDNAGFKIKDGNEFYCEECANMQFGDISILVKVGENAGKLKQFIEDKDEFKLNVEDI' A
#
# COMPACT_ATOMS: atom_id res chain seq x y z
N MET A 1 21.27 -21.23 -5.37
CA MET A 1 21.74 -20.21 -6.34
C MET A 1 21.53 -18.85 -5.71
N ALA A 2 22.52 -17.95 -5.79
CA ALA A 2 22.35 -16.58 -5.30
C ALA A 2 21.23 -15.90 -6.09
N LYS A 3 20.29 -15.26 -5.38
CA LYS A 3 19.22 -14.49 -6.01
C LYS A 3 19.82 -13.18 -6.51
N ARG A 4 19.50 -12.77 -7.74
CA ARG A 4 20.02 -11.54 -8.34
C ARG A 4 18.96 -10.46 -8.41
N CYS A 5 19.39 -9.21 -8.32
CA CYS A 5 18.53 -8.06 -8.50
C CYS A 5 18.07 -7.98 -9.95
N ILE A 6 16.77 -7.84 -10.18
CA ILE A 6 16.20 -7.71 -11.53
C ILE A 6 16.62 -6.40 -12.22
N ILE A 7 17.02 -5.38 -11.47
CA ILE A 7 17.39 -4.05 -12.00
C ILE A 7 18.88 -3.98 -12.36
N CYS A 8 19.77 -4.24 -11.39
CA CYS A 8 21.22 -4.08 -11.58
C CYS A 8 22.00 -5.39 -11.74
N GLY A 9 21.41 -6.54 -11.44
CA GLY A 9 22.07 -7.85 -11.52
C GLY A 9 22.92 -8.24 -10.30
N ASP A 10 23.08 -7.35 -9.31
CA ASP A 10 23.81 -7.63 -8.07
C ASP A 10 23.11 -8.65 -7.16
N ASN A 11 23.74 -9.03 -6.05
CA ASN A 11 23.13 -9.91 -5.07
C ASN A 11 21.86 -9.27 -4.48
N ALA A 12 20.73 -9.98 -4.57
CA ALA A 12 19.46 -9.53 -4.04
C ALA A 12 19.17 -10.15 -2.67
N GLY A 13 18.74 -9.29 -1.75
CA GLY A 13 18.28 -9.67 -0.40
C GLY A 13 16.78 -9.45 -0.19
N PHE A 14 16.13 -8.69 -1.06
CA PHE A 14 14.74 -8.24 -0.88
C PHE A 14 13.83 -8.77 -1.98
N LYS A 15 12.55 -8.90 -1.65
CA LYS A 15 11.48 -9.30 -2.57
C LYS A 15 10.17 -8.69 -2.12
N ILE A 16 9.38 -8.21 -3.08
CA ILE A 16 8.01 -7.77 -2.82
C ILE A 16 7.16 -8.99 -2.46
N LYS A 17 6.34 -8.86 -1.40
CA LYS A 17 5.41 -9.91 -0.98
C LYS A 17 4.55 -10.34 -2.16
N ASP A 18 4.42 -11.64 -2.37
CA ASP A 18 3.69 -12.26 -3.49
C ASP A 18 4.25 -11.99 -4.91
N GLY A 19 5.35 -11.25 -5.04
CA GLY A 19 6.07 -11.09 -6.32
C GLY A 19 6.88 -12.34 -6.70
N ASN A 20 7.61 -12.32 -7.81
CA ASN A 20 8.63 -13.33 -8.15
C ASN A 20 10.03 -12.74 -8.30
N GLU A 21 10.13 -11.42 -8.25
CA GLU A 21 11.32 -10.65 -8.54
C GLU A 21 12.08 -10.37 -7.24
N PHE A 22 13.40 -10.25 -7.37
CA PHE A 22 14.29 -9.99 -6.26
C PHE A 22 15.05 -8.69 -6.52
N TYR A 23 15.35 -7.96 -5.45
CA TYR A 23 15.93 -6.63 -5.47
C TYR A 23 17.10 -6.56 -4.48
N CYS A 24 18.17 -5.83 -4.84
CA CYS A 24 19.15 -5.40 -3.85
C CYS A 24 18.55 -4.25 -3.01
N GLU A 25 19.19 -3.91 -1.90
CA GLU A 25 18.71 -2.87 -0.98
C GLU A 25 18.55 -1.51 -1.66
N GLU A 26 19.55 -1.08 -2.42
CA GLU A 26 19.56 0.22 -3.10
C GLU A 26 18.43 0.32 -4.11
N CYS A 27 18.27 -0.70 -4.96
CA CYS A 27 17.20 -0.75 -5.95
C CYS A 27 15.81 -0.82 -5.28
N ALA A 28 15.68 -1.58 -4.20
CA ALA A 28 14.41 -1.65 -3.45
C ALA A 28 14.05 -0.30 -2.84
N ASN A 29 15.00 0.40 -2.23
CA ASN A 29 14.78 1.72 -1.64
C ASN A 29 14.51 2.79 -2.70
N MET A 30 15.23 2.76 -3.83
CA MET A 30 15.03 3.73 -4.91
C MET A 30 13.65 3.60 -5.57
N GLN A 31 13.17 2.37 -5.76
CA GLN A 31 11.89 2.13 -6.45
C GLN A 31 10.69 2.11 -5.51
N PHE A 32 10.88 1.62 -4.28
CA PHE A 32 9.77 1.31 -3.37
C PHE A 32 9.99 1.80 -1.93
N GLY A 33 11.05 2.57 -1.66
CA GLY A 33 11.36 3.06 -0.30
C GLY A 33 10.44 4.19 0.17
N ASP A 34 9.93 5.02 -0.74
CA ASP A 34 8.95 6.06 -0.40
C ASP A 34 7.52 5.56 -0.58
N ILE A 35 6.87 5.25 0.53
CA ILE A 35 5.46 4.84 0.59
C ILE A 35 4.53 5.94 1.10
N SER A 36 5.01 7.17 1.24
CA SER A 36 4.28 8.27 1.90
C SER A 36 2.93 8.58 1.22
N ILE A 37 2.88 8.53 -0.11
CA ILE A 37 1.64 8.72 -0.87
C ILE A 37 0.65 7.59 -0.61
N LEU A 38 1.12 6.34 -0.59
CA LEU A 38 0.26 5.18 -0.35
C LEU A 38 -0.38 5.25 1.04
N VAL A 39 0.38 5.68 2.06
CA VAL A 39 -0.13 5.90 3.42
C VAL A 39 -1.23 6.97 3.42
N LYS A 40 -0.98 8.15 2.82
CA LYS A 40 -1.96 9.24 2.75
C LYS A 40 -3.24 8.83 2.01
N VAL A 41 -3.12 8.05 0.94
CA VAL A 41 -4.28 7.51 0.21
C VAL A 41 -5.09 6.56 1.10
N GLY A 42 -4.42 5.68 1.85
CA GLY A 42 -5.08 4.80 2.81
C GLY A 42 -5.85 5.54 3.89
N GLU A 43 -5.26 6.59 4.46
CA GLU A 43 -5.93 7.46 5.45
C GLU A 43 -7.17 8.15 4.85
N ASN A 44 -7.06 8.68 3.64
CA ASN A 44 -8.18 9.33 2.96
C ASN A 44 -9.30 8.36 2.61
N ALA A 45 -8.97 7.14 2.18
CA ALA A 45 -9.95 6.08 1.95
C ALA A 45 -10.68 5.70 3.25
N GLY A 46 -9.96 5.62 4.38
CA GLY A 46 -10.55 5.40 5.71
C GLY A 46 -11.54 6.50 6.11
N LYS A 47 -11.15 7.78 5.94
CA LYS A 47 -12.04 8.92 6.21
C LYS A 47 -13.29 8.92 5.33
N LEU A 48 -13.14 8.58 4.05
CA LEU A 48 -14.26 8.48 3.12
C LEU A 48 -15.22 7.36 3.52
N LYS A 49 -14.67 6.19 3.89
CA LYS A 49 -15.48 5.07 4.38
C LYS A 49 -16.29 5.48 5.60
N GLN A 50 -15.66 6.09 6.60
CA GLN A 50 -16.34 6.56 7.81
C GLN A 50 -17.45 7.57 7.50
N PHE A 51 -17.19 8.54 6.61
CA PHE A 51 -18.19 9.50 6.19
C PHE A 51 -19.42 8.86 5.52
N ILE A 52 -19.24 7.78 4.76
CA ILE A 52 -20.34 7.03 4.16
C ILE A 52 -21.12 6.28 5.23
N GLU A 53 -20.42 5.59 6.14
CA GLU A 53 -21.04 4.84 7.25
C GLU A 53 -21.87 5.76 8.14
N ASP A 54 -21.34 6.92 8.53
CA ASP A 54 -22.07 7.93 9.33
C ASP A 54 -23.33 8.44 8.60
N LYS A 55 -23.28 8.56 7.27
CA LYS A 55 -24.43 9.00 6.46
C LYS A 55 -25.50 7.91 6.32
N ASP A 56 -25.10 6.66 6.19
CA ASP A 56 -26.03 5.55 6.12
C ASP A 56 -26.73 5.36 7.48
N GLU A 57 -26.00 5.52 8.59
CA GLU A 57 -26.58 5.54 9.95
C GLU A 57 -27.53 6.74 10.16
N PHE A 58 -27.20 7.92 9.64
CA PHE A 58 -28.08 9.09 9.71
C PHE A 58 -29.39 8.90 8.92
N LYS A 59 -29.35 8.22 7.77
CA LYS A 59 -30.56 7.97 6.96
C LYS A 59 -31.52 6.99 7.62
N LEU A 60 -31.01 5.94 8.27
CA LEU A 60 -31.83 4.98 9.01
C LEU A 60 -32.59 5.64 10.17
N ASN A 61 -31.96 6.59 10.86
CA ASN A 61 -32.56 7.27 12.01
C ASN A 61 -33.60 8.36 11.64
N VAL A 62 -33.72 8.75 10.37
CA VAL A 62 -34.67 9.77 9.91
C VAL A 62 -35.95 9.15 9.34
N GLU A 63 -35.92 7.89 8.91
CA GLU A 63 -37.10 7.16 8.41
C GLU A 63 -37.96 6.57 9.54
N ASP A 64 -37.47 6.57 10.78
CA ASP A 64 -38.14 6.04 11.98
C ASP A 64 -38.83 7.12 12.86
N ILE A 65 -38.97 8.38 12.39
CA ILE A 65 -39.67 9.48 13.09
C ILE A 65 -40.90 9.97 12.31
#